data_AF-A0A1H8UAT5-F1
#
_entry.id   AF-A0A1H8UAT5-F1
#
_cell.length_a   1.000
_cell.length_b   1.000
_cell.length_c   1.000
_cell.angle_alpha   90.00
_cell.angle_beta   90.00
_cell.angle_gamma   90.00
#
_symmetry.space_group_name_H-M   'P 1'
#
loop_
_entity.id
_entity.type
_entity.pdbx_description
1 polymer ?
#
loop_
_entity_poly.entity_id
_entity_poly.type
_entity_poly.pdbx_seq_one_letter_code
_entity_poly.pdbx_strand_id
1 'polypeptide(L)'
;MLFSGPDPLQADGYAMRTTVIVGHDYCGFERLAPLPVGTRVTLDVPQGTITYRVYANYVEPGQGGPDNGLYWGDLTLQTCVGPDTGFSYLTME
;
A
#
# COMPACT_ATOMS: atom_id res chain seq x y z
N MET A 1 10.25 -4.31 -5.48
CA MET A 1 8.90 -3.73 -5.33
C MET A 1 8.08 -4.24 -6.49
N LEU A 2 6.95 -4.87 -6.21
CA LEU A 2 5.98 -5.30 -7.21
C LEU A 2 4.76 -4.39 -7.07
N PHE A 3 4.27 -3.85 -8.18
CA PHE A 3 3.08 -3.01 -8.20
C PHE A 3 1.89 -3.87 -8.63
N SER A 4 0.75 -3.69 -7.97
CA SER A 4 -0.55 -4.25 -8.36
C SER A 4 -1.58 -3.14 -8.20
N GLY A 5 -2.25 -2.72 -9.27
CA GLY A 5 -3.09 -1.53 -9.19
C GLY A 5 -3.07 -0.69 -10.47
N PRO A 6 -3.79 0.45 -10.47
CA PRO A 6 -3.45 1.54 -11.38
C PRO A 6 -1.97 1.82 -11.24
N ASP A 7 -1.27 2.01 -12.35
CA ASP A 7 0.08 2.54 -12.30
C ASP A 7 -0.01 3.96 -11.71
N PRO A 8 0.54 4.22 -10.51
CA PRO A 8 0.52 5.57 -9.95
C PRO A 8 1.34 6.57 -10.78
N LEU A 9 2.09 6.10 -11.78
CA LEU A 9 2.88 6.89 -12.71
C LEU A 9 2.12 7.22 -14.02
N GLN A 10 0.94 6.63 -14.29
CA GLN A 10 0.12 6.93 -15.47
C GLN A 10 -1.12 7.77 -15.10
N ALA A 11 -1.43 8.76 -15.95
CA ALA A 11 -2.43 9.81 -15.68
C ALA A 11 -3.89 9.33 -15.80
N ASP A 12 -4.12 8.13 -16.30
CA ASP A 12 -5.38 7.65 -16.86
C ASP A 12 -5.92 6.35 -16.21
N GLY A 13 -5.33 5.91 -15.09
CA GLY A 13 -5.63 4.62 -14.43
C GLY A 13 -6.82 4.54 -13.46
N TYR A 14 -7.80 5.44 -13.49
CA TYR A 14 -8.85 5.56 -12.43
C TYR A 14 -9.89 4.42 -12.34
N ALA A 15 -9.71 3.28 -13.01
CA ALA A 15 -10.64 2.16 -12.94
C ALA A 15 -10.50 1.32 -11.65
N MET A 16 -9.37 1.45 -10.94
CA MET A 16 -9.27 1.08 -9.52
C MET A 16 -8.94 2.35 -8.73
N ARG A 17 -9.71 2.66 -7.68
CA ARG A 17 -9.48 3.87 -6.86
C ARG A 17 -8.28 3.74 -5.90
N THR A 18 -7.68 2.56 -5.84
CA THR A 18 -6.63 2.21 -4.87
C THR A 18 -5.36 1.81 -5.60
N THR A 19 -4.27 2.53 -5.35
CA THR A 19 -2.91 2.11 -5.72
C THR A 19 -2.41 1.10 -4.70
N VAL A 20 -1.73 0.01 -5.11
CA VAL A 20 -1.06 -0.91 -4.17
C VAL A 20 0.42 -1.05 -4.45
N ILE A 21 1.21 -0.86 -3.40
CA ILE A 21 2.66 -1.02 -3.40
C ILE A 21 3.00 -2.24 -2.55
N VAL A 22 3.62 -3.23 -3.18
CA VAL A 22 4.05 -4.47 -2.52
C VAL A 22 5.57 -4.55 -2.47
N GLY A 23 6.09 -4.88 -1.28
CA GLY A 23 7.50 -5.12 -1.06
C GLY A 23 7.72 -6.43 -0.32
N HIS A 24 8.79 -7.15 -0.67
CA HIS A 24 9.23 -8.30 0.12
C HIS A 24 9.90 -7.81 1.40
N ASP A 25 9.46 -8.33 2.55
CA ASP A 25 10.03 -8.01 3.86
C ASP A 25 11.54 -8.26 3.91
N TYR A 26 12.01 -9.39 3.37
CA TYR A 26 13.43 -9.74 3.28
C TYR A 26 14.25 -8.88 2.30
N CYS A 27 13.60 -7.95 1.58
CA CYS A 27 14.26 -6.98 0.71
C CYS A 27 14.29 -5.55 1.29
N GLY A 28 13.99 -5.37 2.58
CA GLY A 28 14.00 -4.06 3.25
C GLY A 28 12.66 -3.31 3.20
N PHE A 29 11.57 -4.02 2.92
CA PHE A 29 10.21 -3.47 2.90
C PHE A 29 9.35 -3.93 4.07
N GLU A 30 9.96 -4.45 5.14
CA GLU A 30 9.28 -4.93 6.35
C GLU A 30 8.44 -3.85 7.04
N ARG A 31 8.74 -2.57 6.77
CA ARG A 31 8.04 -1.42 7.36
C ARG A 31 6.76 -1.00 6.63
N LEU A 32 6.44 -1.59 5.48
CA LEU A 32 5.27 -1.19 4.70
C LEU A 32 3.93 -1.50 5.40
N ALA A 33 3.83 -2.62 6.13
CA ALA A 33 2.61 -3.04 6.83
C ALA A 33 2.45 -2.50 8.27
N PRO A 34 3.50 -2.38 9.10
CA PRO A 34 3.35 -1.95 10.48
C PRO A 34 3.45 -0.42 10.66
N LEU A 35 3.10 0.38 9.65
CA LEU A 35 3.12 1.84 9.83
C LEU A 35 2.04 2.26 10.84
N PRO A 36 2.38 3.02 11.90
CA PRO A 36 1.38 3.46 12.86
C PRO A 36 0.30 4.33 12.22
N VAL A 37 -0.96 4.18 12.64
CA VAL A 37 -2.06 5.10 12.28
C VAL A 37 -1.67 6.54 12.59
N GLY A 38 -1.96 7.45 11.65
CA GLY A 38 -1.57 8.86 11.70
C GLY A 38 -0.17 9.15 11.14
N THR A 39 0.60 8.11 10.77
CA THR A 39 1.88 8.29 10.06
C THR A 39 1.63 8.99 8.72
N ARG A 40 2.44 10.01 8.44
CA ARG A 40 2.46 10.70 7.15
C ARG A 40 3.44 10.01 6.22
N VAL A 41 2.98 9.69 5.02
CA VAL A 41 3.79 9.06 3.96
C VAL A 41 3.77 9.97 2.74
N THR A 42 4.93 10.20 2.14
CA THR A 42 5.04 10.94 0.90
C THR A 42 5.45 10.01 -0.23
N LEU A 43 4.82 10.17 -1.39
CA LEU A 43 5.16 9.47 -2.61
C LEU A 43 5.64 10.49 -3.64
N ASP A 44 6.92 10.43 -3.99
CA ASP A 44 7.47 11.25 -5.06
C ASP A 44 7.17 10.59 -6.41
N VAL A 45 6.43 11.29 -7.25
CA VAL A 45 6.11 10.92 -8.63
C VAL A 45 6.63 11.99 -9.59
N PRO A 46 6.77 11.72 -10.91
CA PRO A 46 7.27 12.71 -11.87
C PRO A 46 6.51 14.05 -11.85
N GLN A 47 5.22 14.02 -11.49
CA GLN A 47 4.33 15.18 -11.43
C GLN A 47 4.44 15.98 -10.12
N GLY A 48 5.14 15.46 -9.11
CA GLY A 48 5.31 16.10 -7.80
C GLY A 48 5.24 15.12 -6.63
N THR A 49 5.20 15.65 -5.41
CA THR A 49 5.07 14.84 -4.20
C THR A 49 3.61 14.76 -3.77
N ILE A 50 3.08 13.54 -3.65
CA ILE A 50 1.75 13.29 -3.10
C ILE A 50 1.91 12.95 -1.61
N THR A 51 1.05 13.50 -0.76
CA THR A 51 1.05 13.21 0.67
C THR A 51 -0.15 12.35 1.04
N TYR A 52 0.11 11.35 1.88
CA TYR A 52 -0.87 10.43 2.41
C TYR A 52 -0.77 10.34 3.93
N ARG A 53 -1.87 9.89 4.54
CA ARG A 53 -1.96 9.54 5.95
C ARG A 53 -2.43 8.11 6.13
N VAL A 54 -1.72 7.35 6.96
CA VAL A 54 -2.16 6.02 7.39
C VAL A 54 -3.40 6.17 8.26
N TYR A 55 -4.50 5.52 7.90
CA TYR A 55 -5.75 5.56 8.67
C TYR A 55 -6.10 4.21 9.31
N ALA A 56 -5.56 3.11 8.81
CA ALA A 56 -5.79 1.77 9.34
C ALA A 56 -4.66 0.80 8.98
N ASN A 57 -4.57 -0.29 9.74
CA ASN A 57 -3.70 -1.43 9.46
C ASN A 57 -4.51 -2.72 9.57
N TYR A 58 -4.09 -3.75 8.85
CA TYR A 58 -4.70 -5.07 8.92
C TYR A 58 -3.66 -6.18 8.67
N VAL A 59 -3.88 -7.35 9.27
CA VAL A 59 -3.06 -8.55 9.04
C VAL A 59 -3.99 -9.68 8.65
N GLU A 60 -3.80 -10.21 7.46
CA GLU A 60 -4.51 -11.39 6.95
C GLU A 60 -3.67 -12.64 7.23
N PRO A 61 -4.24 -13.68 7.85
CA PRO A 61 -3.57 -14.96 7.99
C PRO A 61 -3.17 -15.57 6.63
N GLY A 62 -1.90 -15.91 6.47
CA GLY A 62 -1.38 -16.46 5.21
C GLY A 62 -1.29 -15.45 4.07
N GLN A 63 -1.50 -15.91 2.83
CA GLN A 63 -1.35 -15.07 1.62
C GLN A 63 -2.60 -14.23 1.35
N GLY A 64 -2.43 -12.92 1.46
CA GLY A 64 -3.45 -11.91 1.15
C GLY A 64 -3.23 -11.25 -0.22
N GLY A 65 -4.30 -10.82 -0.87
CA GLY A 65 -4.24 -10.16 -2.17
C GLY A 65 -5.57 -9.54 -2.61
N PRO A 66 -5.67 -9.09 -3.88
CA PRO A 66 -6.84 -8.39 -4.40
C PRO A 66 -8.08 -9.29 -4.43
N ASP A 67 -7.91 -10.58 -4.74
CA ASP A 67 -9.01 -11.55 -4.81
C ASP A 67 -9.72 -11.77 -3.46
N ASN A 68 -9.05 -11.42 -2.36
CA ASN A 68 -9.62 -11.46 -1.01
C ASN A 68 -10.34 -10.15 -0.63
N GLY A 69 -10.41 -9.17 -1.54
CA GLY A 69 -11.05 -7.88 -1.30
C GLY A 69 -10.32 -6.98 -0.29
N LEU A 70 -9.01 -7.16 -0.11
CA LEU A 70 -8.22 -6.51 0.94
C LEU A 70 -7.57 -5.17 0.54
N TYR A 71 -7.73 -4.72 -0.70
CA TYR A 71 -7.08 -3.51 -1.24
C TYR A 71 -7.98 -2.28 -1.10
N TRP A 72 -7.75 -1.46 -0.08
CA TRP A 72 -8.61 -0.33 0.31
C TRP A 72 -7.85 1.00 0.42
N GLY A 73 -8.59 2.11 0.49
CA GLY A 73 -8.01 3.47 0.56
C GLY A 73 -7.55 4.01 -0.79
N ASP A 74 -6.85 5.14 -0.78
CA ASP A 74 -6.25 5.72 -2.00
C ASP A 74 -4.91 5.02 -2.32
N LEU A 75 -4.19 4.59 -1.28
CA LEU A 75 -2.96 3.82 -1.37
C LEU A 75 -2.96 2.69 -0.31
N THR A 76 -2.67 1.46 -0.71
CA THR A 76 -2.38 0.32 0.17
C THR A 76 -0.90 -0.01 0.09
N LEU A 77 -0.26 -0.20 1.24
CA LEU A 77 1.09 -0.75 1.34
C LEU A 77 1.01 -2.18 1.87
N GLN A 78 1.70 -3.11 1.21
CA GLN A 78 1.67 -4.53 1.55
C GLN A 78 3.09 -5.08 1.71
N THR A 79 3.28 -5.92 2.72
CA THR A 79 4.48 -6.74 2.91
C THR A 79 4.15 -7.98 3.76
N CYS A 80 5.10 -8.91 3.85
CA CYS A 80 4.95 -10.08 4.71
C CYS A 80 5.08 -9.68 6.19
N VAL A 81 4.34 -10.36 7.06
CA VAL A 81 4.46 -10.31 8.52
C VAL A 81 4.62 -11.74 9.02
N GLY A 82 5.85 -12.24 9.02
CA GLY A 82 6.10 -13.68 9.25
C GLY A 82 5.42 -14.51 8.15
N PRO A 83 4.57 -15.50 8.49
CA PRO A 83 3.82 -16.28 7.50
C PRO A 83 2.60 -15.55 6.92
N ASP A 84 2.24 -14.40 7.48
CA ASP A 84 1.01 -13.67 7.20
C ASP A 84 1.26 -12.47 6.26
N THR A 85 0.17 -11.86 5.79
CA THR A 85 0.23 -10.68 4.93
C THR A 85 -0.26 -9.46 5.70
N GLY A 86 0.58 -8.44 5.78
CA GLY A 86 0.23 -7.18 6.43
C GLY A 86 -0.10 -6.07 5.45
N PHE A 87 -0.98 -5.18 5.89
CA PHE A 87 -1.47 -4.04 5.12
C PHE A 87 -1.44 -2.76 5.95
N SER A 88 -0.95 -1.67 5.35
CA SER A 88 -1.26 -0.30 5.78
C SER A 88 -2.19 0.33 4.75
N TYR A 89 -3.28 0.93 5.21
CA TYR A 89 -4.22 1.66 4.37
C TYR A 89 -4.05 3.15 4.54
N LEU A 90 -3.93 3.85 3.41
CA LEU A 90 -3.64 5.26 3.37
C LEU A 90 -4.68 6.00 2.55
N THR A 91 -4.96 7.21 2.98
CA THR A 91 -5.80 8.17 2.26
C THR A 91 -5.00 9.43 1.97
N MET A 92 -5.31 10.08 0.85
CA MET A 92 -4.65 11.31 0.43
C MET A 92 -4.97 12.44 1.42
N GLU A 93 -3.96 13.26 1.75
CA GLU A 93 -4.15 14.50 2.55
C GLU A 93 -4.65 15.67 1.71
#